data_AF-A0A353WUJ5-F1
#
_entry.id   AF-A0A353WUJ5-F1
#
_cell.length_a   1.000
_cell.length_b   1.000
_cell.length_c   1.000
_cell.angle_alpha   90.00
_cell.angle_beta   90.00
_cell.angle_gamma   90.00
#
_symmetry.space_group_name_H-M   'P 1'
#
loop_
_entity.id
_entity.type
_entity.pdbx_description
1 polymer ?
#
loop_
_entity_poly.entity_id
_entity_poly.type
_entity_poly.pdbx_seq_one_letter_code
_entity_poly.pdbx_strand_id
1 'polypeptide(L)'
;MKIYSESKRFDIALTNKDKVKLSCKDNYITIEFASLDYIDPGSNNFRYKLEGFDAEWILNGNRSYVSYTILPGGTYTFRITGSNNDGVWNEEGAELKLILTPPWYKTWYFKVALVLFIASMIYIIFSIRLRIWKNQKKLLKQKVT
;
A
#
# COMPACT_ATOMS: atom_id res chain seq x y z
N MET A 1 -22.79 -9.42 -11.85
CA MET A 1 -21.53 -9.37 -11.07
C MET A 1 -21.07 -7.91 -11.06
N LYS A 2 -21.37 -7.14 -10.00
CA LYS A 2 -21.02 -5.71 -9.92
C LYS A 2 -19.63 -5.58 -9.31
N ILE A 3 -18.62 -5.32 -10.13
CA ILE A 3 -17.28 -5.01 -9.66
C ILE A 3 -17.34 -3.57 -9.10
N TYR A 4 -17.43 -3.44 -7.79
CA TYR A 4 -17.25 -2.17 -7.09
C TYR A 4 -15.76 -1.79 -7.19
N SER A 5 -15.40 -1.16 -8.29
CA SER A 5 -14.20 -0.35 -8.41
C SER A 5 -14.69 1.08 -8.54
N GLU A 6 -14.79 1.82 -7.44
CA GLU A 6 -14.91 3.28 -7.52
C GLU A 6 -13.63 3.79 -8.19
N SER A 7 -13.67 4.02 -9.50
CA SER A 7 -12.59 4.70 -10.20
C SER A 7 -12.63 6.16 -9.80
N LYS A 8 -11.81 6.55 -8.81
CA LYS A 8 -11.53 7.96 -8.57
C LYS A 8 -10.69 8.49 -9.71
N ARG A 9 -11.36 9.04 -10.73
CA ARG A 9 -10.71 9.86 -11.75
C ARG A 9 -10.35 11.19 -11.10
N PHE A 10 -9.06 11.36 -10.86
CA PHE A 10 -8.50 12.65 -10.55
C PHE A 10 -8.07 13.27 -11.89
N ASP A 11 -8.96 14.03 -12.52
CA ASP A 11 -8.63 14.85 -13.70
C ASP A 11 -7.81 16.06 -13.24
N ILE A 12 -6.63 15.79 -12.68
CA ILE A 12 -5.70 16.82 -12.27
C ILE A 12 -4.73 16.98 -13.44
N ALA A 13 -4.73 18.16 -14.06
CA ALA A 13 -3.62 18.59 -14.89
C ALA A 13 -2.41 18.78 -13.97
N LEU A 14 -1.73 17.67 -13.65
CA LEU A 14 -0.69 17.59 -12.63
C LEU A 14 0.52 18.42 -13.06
N THR A 15 0.50 19.69 -12.67
CA THR A 15 1.59 20.63 -12.91
C THR A 15 2.61 20.42 -11.80
N ASN A 16 3.48 19.42 -11.97
CA ASN A 16 4.79 19.20 -11.33
C ASN A 16 4.91 19.29 -9.78
N LYS A 17 3.84 19.50 -8.98
CA LYS A 17 3.95 19.64 -7.51
C LYS A 17 2.81 19.07 -6.67
N ASP A 18 1.79 18.49 -7.28
CA ASP A 18 0.62 18.03 -6.54
C ASP A 18 0.85 16.65 -5.91
N LYS A 19 0.41 16.52 -4.66
CA LYS A 19 0.48 15.27 -3.88
C LYS A 19 -0.87 14.61 -3.93
N VAL A 20 -0.95 13.40 -4.49
CA VAL A 20 -2.19 12.63 -4.49
C VAL A 20 -2.16 11.66 -3.32
N LYS A 21 -3.12 11.81 -2.41
CA LYS A 21 -3.35 10.88 -1.30
C LYS A 21 -4.33 9.81 -1.75
N LEU A 22 -3.87 8.57 -1.85
CA LEU A 22 -4.69 7.42 -2.20
C LEU A 22 -4.91 6.55 -0.96
N SER A 23 -6.14 6.06 -0.80
CA SER A 23 -6.49 5.14 0.27
C SER A 23 -6.15 3.71 -0.17
N CYS A 24 -5.55 2.91 0.71
CA CYS A 24 -5.21 1.51 0.46
C CYS A 24 -6.44 0.59 0.20
N LYS A 25 -7.65 1.14 0.17
CA LYS A 25 -8.85 0.40 -0.28
C LYS A 25 -8.90 0.23 -1.80
N ASP A 26 -8.21 1.10 -2.54
CA ASP A 26 -8.17 1.07 -3.99
C ASP A 26 -7.00 0.19 -4.43
N ASN A 27 -7.30 -1.09 -4.71
CA ASN A 27 -6.29 -2.12 -5.02
C ASN A 27 -5.69 -2.00 -6.43
N TYR A 28 -6.13 -1.01 -7.21
CA TYR A 28 -5.75 -0.82 -8.60
C TYR A 28 -5.62 0.67 -8.89
N ILE A 29 -4.44 1.09 -9.35
CA ILE A 29 -4.14 2.48 -9.69
C ILE A 29 -3.71 2.51 -11.14
N THR A 30 -4.44 3.25 -11.97
CA THR A 30 -4.03 3.59 -13.33
C THR A 30 -3.58 5.04 -13.36
N ILE A 31 -2.39 5.27 -13.91
CA ILE A 31 -1.86 6.60 -14.19
C ILE A 31 -1.87 6.77 -15.70
N GLU A 32 -2.66 7.72 -16.18
CA GLU A 32 -2.68 8.13 -17.59
C GLU A 32 -1.85 9.41 -17.74
N PHE A 33 -1.12 9.52 -18.84
CA PHE A 33 -0.23 10.64 -19.11
C PHE A 33 -0.21 10.94 -20.61
N ALA A 34 0.04 12.18 -20.98
CA ALA A 34 0.13 12.59 -22.38
C ALA A 34 1.41 13.41 -22.60
N SER A 35 2.03 13.25 -23.76
CA SER A 35 3.05 14.19 -24.23
C SER A 35 2.35 15.40 -24.84
N LEU A 36 2.89 16.60 -24.59
CA LEU A 36 2.48 17.82 -25.29
C LEU A 36 3.07 17.90 -26.71
N ASP A 37 3.82 16.89 -27.14
CA ASP A 37 4.34 16.83 -28.50
C ASP A 37 3.23 16.36 -29.47
N TYR A 38 2.67 17.33 -30.19
CA TYR A 38 1.61 17.15 -31.18
C TYR A 38 2.14 16.83 -32.59
N ILE A 39 3.45 16.82 -32.80
CA ILE A 39 4.04 16.70 -34.16
C ILE A 39 3.89 15.26 -34.66
N ASP A 40 4.17 14.27 -33.82
CA ASP A 40 3.94 12.86 -34.12
C ASP A 40 3.69 12.03 -32.84
N PRO A 41 2.45 12.05 -32.31
CA PRO A 41 2.10 11.31 -31.11
C PRO A 41 2.22 9.78 -31.28
N GLY A 42 2.34 9.27 -32.52
CA GLY A 42 2.48 7.85 -32.84
C GLY A 42 3.87 7.29 -32.56
N SER A 43 4.88 8.15 -32.48
CA SER A 43 6.30 7.76 -32.48
C SER A 43 7.01 8.05 -31.15
N ASN A 44 6.32 8.68 -30.20
CA ASN A 44 6.84 8.93 -28.86
C ASN A 44 6.95 7.62 -28.07
N ASN A 45 8.12 7.37 -27.48
CA ASN A 45 8.29 6.30 -26.51
C ASN A 45 8.30 6.88 -25.10
N PHE A 46 7.68 6.18 -24.17
CA PHE A 46 7.68 6.53 -22.76
C PHE A 46 8.47 5.50 -21.98
N ARG A 47 9.17 5.96 -20.95
CA ARG A 47 9.67 5.12 -19.87
C ARG A 47 9.24 5.71 -18.54
N TYR A 48 8.94 4.86 -17.58
CA TYR A 48 8.52 5.28 -16.26
C TYR A 48 9.28 4.52 -15.17
N LYS A 49 9.23 5.07 -13.96
CA LYS A 49 9.75 4.42 -12.76
C LYS A 49 8.94 4.85 -11.55
N LEU A 50 8.45 3.90 -10.77
CA LEU A 50 7.88 4.16 -9.45
C LEU A 50 8.96 4.01 -8.37
N GLU A 51 9.56 5.13 -7.97
CA GLU A 51 10.58 5.13 -6.92
C GLU A 51 9.99 4.63 -5.59
N GLY A 52 10.69 3.66 -4.99
CA GLY A 52 10.23 2.93 -3.82
C GLY A 52 9.52 1.61 -4.13
N PHE A 53 9.30 1.29 -5.40
CA PHE A 53 8.72 0.01 -5.85
C PHE A 53 9.53 -0.63 -6.99
N ASP A 54 9.79 0.12 -8.06
CA ASP A 54 10.55 -0.35 -9.21
C ASP A 54 12.06 -0.18 -9.01
N ALA A 55 12.84 -1.22 -9.35
CA ALA A 55 14.30 -1.16 -9.29
C ALA A 55 14.88 -0.31 -10.43
N GLU A 56 14.36 -0.50 -11.65
CA GLU A 56 14.87 0.10 -12.89
C GLU A 56 13.76 0.85 -13.65
N TRP A 57 14.15 1.59 -14.69
CA TRP A 57 13.19 2.23 -15.61
C TRP A 57 12.50 1.19 -16.48
N ILE A 58 11.19 1.28 -16.60
CA ILE A 58 10.37 0.38 -17.42
C ILE A 58 9.97 1.11 -18.70
N LEU A 59 10.32 0.52 -19.85
CA LEU A 59 9.91 0.98 -21.17
C LEU A 59 8.43 0.66 -21.40
N ASN A 60 7.63 1.68 -21.71
CA ASN A 60 6.20 1.58 -21.98
C ASN A 60 5.86 1.76 -23.48
N GLY A 61 6.87 1.92 -24.34
CA GLY A 61 6.68 2.22 -25.76
C GLY A 61 5.75 3.42 -25.95
N ASN A 62 4.83 3.36 -26.91
CA ASN A 62 3.84 4.41 -27.13
C ASN A 62 2.55 4.25 -26.30
N ARG A 63 2.59 3.56 -25.15
CA ARG A 63 1.43 3.50 -24.25
C ARG A 63 1.44 4.71 -23.32
N SER A 64 0.32 5.42 -23.32
CA SER A 64 0.07 6.64 -22.54
C SER A 64 -0.55 6.35 -21.16
N TYR A 65 -0.44 5.11 -20.67
CA TYR A 65 -0.97 4.70 -19.37
C TYR A 65 -0.13 3.58 -18.75
N VAL A 66 -0.15 3.51 -17.41
CA VAL A 66 0.43 2.45 -16.61
C VAL A 66 -0.50 2.06 -15.48
N SER A 67 -0.52 0.78 -15.14
CA SER A 67 -1.35 0.24 -14.06
C SER A 67 -0.52 -0.46 -13.01
N TYR A 68 -0.71 -0.11 -11.74
CA TYR A 68 -0.15 -0.82 -10.59
C TYR A 68 -1.26 -1.52 -9.81
N THR A 69 -1.01 -2.77 -9.46
CA THR A 69 -1.86 -3.57 -8.57
C THR A 69 -1.24 -3.65 -7.18
N ILE A 70 -2.05 -3.48 -6.13
CA ILE A 70 -1.69 -3.80 -4.74
C ILE A 70 -0.34 -3.18 -4.32
N LEU A 71 -0.28 -1.85 -4.29
CA LEU A 71 0.87 -1.14 -3.74
C LEU A 71 0.83 -1.18 -2.19
N PRO A 72 1.93 -1.55 -1.51
CA PRO A 72 2.02 -1.41 -0.06
C PRO A 72 1.77 0.04 0.39
N GLY A 73 1.32 0.23 1.63
CA GLY A 73 1.23 1.56 2.21
C GLY A 73 2.62 2.18 2.33
N GLY A 74 2.81 3.39 1.81
CA GLY A 74 4.11 4.03 1.65
C GLY A 74 4.02 5.35 0.90
N THR A 75 5.17 6.00 0.73
CA THR A 75 5.32 7.18 -0.14
C THR A 75 6.13 6.76 -1.35
N TYR A 76 5.61 7.05 -2.53
CA TYR A 76 6.22 6.73 -3.81
C TYR A 76 6.32 7.97 -4.68
N THR A 77 7.31 7.99 -5.57
CA THR A 77 7.44 9.04 -6.59
C THR A 77 7.37 8.37 -7.96
N PHE A 78 6.27 8.61 -8.67
CA PHE A 78 6.13 8.17 -10.04
C PHE A 78 6.87 9.17 -10.93
N ARG A 79 7.85 8.69 -11.70
CA ARG A 79 8.60 9.47 -12.69
C ARG A 79 8.30 8.95 -14.07
N ILE A 80 8.20 9.87 -15.02
CA ILE A 80 8.03 9.55 -16.43
C ILE A 80 8.88 10.46 -17.30
N THR A 81 9.46 9.89 -18.35
CA THR A 81 10.18 10.60 -19.39
C THR A 81 9.70 10.11 -20.75
N GLY A 82 9.55 11.03 -21.72
CA GLY A 82 9.29 10.71 -23.11
C GLY A 82 10.56 10.82 -23.95
N SER A 83 10.65 10.06 -25.03
CA SER A 83 11.60 10.28 -26.12
C SER A 83 10.90 10.96 -27.29
N ASN A 84 11.65 11.80 -28.02
CA ASN A 84 11.21 12.26 -29.34
C ASN A 84 11.45 11.17 -30.42
N ASN A 85 11.13 11.50 -31.68
CA ASN A 85 11.33 10.62 -32.84
C ASN A 85 12.80 10.26 -33.11
N ASP A 86 13.75 11.06 -32.61
CA ASP A 86 15.18 10.82 -32.73
C ASP A 86 15.73 9.92 -31.61
N GLY A 87 14.86 9.40 -30.74
CA GLY A 87 15.25 8.56 -29.60
C GLY A 87 15.91 9.32 -28.46
N VAL A 88 15.88 10.65 -28.48
CA VAL A 88 16.42 11.50 -27.43
C VAL A 88 15.40 11.60 -26.30
N TRP A 89 15.80 11.14 -25.11
CA TRP A 89 14.97 11.17 -23.90
C TRP A 89 15.03 12.54 -23.23
N ASN A 90 13.88 13.04 -22.80
CA ASN A 90 13.82 14.20 -21.91
C ASN A 90 14.18 13.79 -20.48
N GLU A 91 15.36 14.20 -20.00
CA GLU A 91 15.84 13.89 -18.64
C GLU A 91 15.16 14.73 -17.54
N GLU A 92 14.52 15.86 -17.86
CA GLU A 92 13.75 16.64 -16.86
C GLU A 92 12.49 15.88 -16.43
N GLY A 93 11.81 15.23 -17.38
CA GLY A 93 10.64 14.39 -17.13
C GLY A 93 9.50 15.08 -16.38
N ALA A 94 8.53 14.27 -15.94
CA ALA A 94 7.50 14.69 -14.99
C ALA A 94 7.53 13.77 -13.77
N GLU A 95 7.27 14.35 -12.59
CA GLU A 95 7.16 13.61 -11.34
C GLU A 95 5.79 13.79 -10.68
N LEU A 96 5.30 12.71 -10.06
CA LEU A 96 4.07 12.68 -9.29
C LEU A 96 4.31 11.96 -7.95
N LYS A 97 4.04 12.67 -6.85
CA LYS A 97 4.16 12.09 -5.50
C LYS A 97 2.86 11.40 -5.09
N LEU A 98 2.96 10.09 -4.87
CA LEU A 98 1.87 9.22 -4.45
C LEU A 98 2.05 8.87 -2.98
N ILE A 99 1.07 9.24 -2.15
CA ILE A 99 1.07 8.90 -0.72
C ILE A 99 -0.05 7.88 -0.49
N LEU A 100 0.32 6.62 -0.30
CA LEU A 100 -0.59 5.54 0.05
C LEU A 100 -0.63 5.38 1.57
N THR A 101 -1.75 5.74 2.18
CA THR A 101 -1.90 5.59 3.64
C THR A 101 -1.99 4.10 4.01
N PRO A 102 -1.11 3.57 4.87
CA PRO A 102 -1.14 2.16 5.25
C PRO A 102 -2.45 1.81 5.97
N PRO A 103 -2.94 0.56 5.81
CA PRO A 103 -4.15 0.14 6.49
C PRO A 103 -3.99 0.16 8.02
N TRP A 104 -5.03 0.62 8.71
CA TRP A 104 -5.07 0.78 10.17
C TRP A 104 -4.75 -0.49 10.96
N TYR A 105 -5.04 -1.68 10.42
CA TYR A 105 -4.75 -2.96 11.06
C TYR A 105 -3.25 -3.35 11.05
N LYS A 106 -2.40 -2.65 10.29
CA LYS A 106 -0.93 -2.79 10.36
C LYS A 106 -0.27 -1.87 11.41
N THR A 107 -1.05 -1.07 12.13
CA THR A 107 -0.50 -0.18 13.15
C THR A 107 0.05 -0.95 14.35
N TRP A 108 1.11 -0.44 14.95
CA TRP A 108 1.80 -1.08 16.07
C TRP A 108 0.89 -1.31 17.29
N TYR A 109 -0.12 -0.45 17.50
CA TYR A 109 -1.14 -0.63 18.53
C TYR A 109 -1.91 -1.95 18.40
N PHE A 110 -2.18 -2.43 17.18
CA PHE A 110 -2.84 -3.72 16.97
C PHE A 110 -1.94 -4.88 17.39
N LYS A 111 -0.63 -4.79 17.12
CA LYS A 111 0.35 -5.79 17.61
C LYS A 111 0.41 -5.80 19.13
N VAL A 112 0.43 -4.63 19.78
CA VAL A 112 0.42 -4.53 21.25
C VAL A 112 -0.88 -5.11 21.81
N ALA A 113 -2.03 -4.78 21.21
CA ALA A 113 -3.33 -5.31 21.63
C ALA A 113 -3.37 -6.85 21.49
N LEU A 114 -2.84 -7.41 20.42
CA LEU A 114 -2.73 -8.86 20.22
C LEU A 114 -1.87 -9.52 21.30
N VAL A 115 -0.70 -8.95 21.60
CA VAL A 115 0.20 -9.46 22.64
C VAL A 115 -0.48 -9.40 24.01
N LEU A 116 -1.16 -8.30 24.34
CA LEU A 116 -1.93 -8.16 25.57
C LEU A 116 -3.08 -9.18 25.64
N PHE A 117 -3.77 -9.41 24.54
CA PHE A 117 -4.84 -10.40 24.46
C PHE A 117 -4.32 -11.81 24.77
N ILE A 118 -3.22 -12.22 24.14
CA ILE A 118 -2.57 -13.51 24.40
C ILE A 118 -2.08 -13.61 25.85
N ALA A 119 -1.44 -12.57 26.38
CA ALA A 119 -0.99 -12.53 27.77
C ALA A 119 -2.17 -12.65 28.76
N SER A 120 -3.31 -12.01 28.46
CA SER A 120 -4.53 -12.11 29.28
C SER A 120 -5.09 -13.52 29.27
N MET A 121 -5.10 -14.21 28.12
CA MET A 121 -5.54 -15.61 28.04
C MET A 121 -4.67 -16.52 28.90
N ILE A 122 -3.34 -16.37 28.82
CA ILE A 122 -2.40 -17.15 29.64
C ILE A 122 -2.65 -16.90 31.12
N TYR A 123 -2.80 -15.64 31.52
CA TYR A 123 -3.09 -15.26 32.91
C TYR A 123 -4.39 -15.86 33.42
N ILE A 124 -5.47 -15.79 32.62
CA ILE A 124 -6.77 -16.37 32.96
C ILE A 124 -6.65 -17.88 33.15
N ILE A 125 -6.03 -18.60 32.22
CA ILE A 125 -5.82 -20.05 32.31
C ILE A 125 -5.04 -20.41 33.58
N PHE A 126 -3.97 -19.67 33.88
CA PHE A 126 -3.16 -19.88 35.06
C PHE A 126 -3.94 -19.63 36.36
N SER A 127 -4.75 -18.57 36.40
CA SER A 127 -5.59 -18.24 37.55
C SER A 127 -6.67 -19.30 37.81
N ILE A 128 -7.28 -19.87 36.76
CA ILE A 128 -8.26 -20.94 36.85
C ILE A 128 -7.58 -22.22 37.38
N ARG A 129 -6.42 -22.59 36.82
CA ARG A 129 -5.62 -23.73 37.29
C ARG A 129 -5.30 -23.62 38.78
N LEU A 130 -4.87 -22.45 39.25
CA LEU A 130 -4.57 -22.19 40.66
C LEU A 130 -5.81 -22.29 41.57
N ARG A 131 -6.96 -21.80 41.12
CA ARG A 131 -8.22 -21.90 41.87
C ARG A 131 -8.67 -23.35 42.02
N ILE A 132 -8.58 -24.15 40.95
CA ILE A 132 -8.93 -25.57 40.98
C ILE A 132 -8.00 -26.34 41.95
N TRP A 133 -6.69 -26.08 41.89
CA TRP A 133 -5.71 -26.70 42.79
C TRP A 133 -5.97 -26.40 44.28
N LYS A 134 -6.33 -25.15 44.61
CA LYS A 134 -6.66 -24.76 45.99
C LYS A 134 -7.92 -25.47 46.51
N ASN A 135 -8.93 -25.63 45.66
CA ASN A 135 -10.18 -26.29 46.04
C ASN A 135 -9.99 -27.79 46.31
N GLN A 136 -9.15 -28.49 45.53
CA GLN A 136 -8.84 -29.90 45.78
C GLN A 136 -8.12 -30.12 47.12
N LYS A 137 -7.17 -29.25 47.49
CA LYS A 137 -6.49 -29.34 48.79
C LYS A 137 -7.44 -29.17 49.98
N LYS A 138 -8.48 -28.33 49.86
CA LYS A 138 -9.48 -28.16 50.93
C LYS A 138 -10.33 -29.42 51.13
N LEU A 139 -10.77 -30.05 50.03
CA LEU A 139 -11.58 -31.27 50.07
C LEU A 139 -10.83 -32.45 50.69
N LEU A 140 -9.53 -32.58 50.45
CA LEU A 140 -8.70 -33.63 51.04
C LEU A 140 -8.54 -33.44 52.56
N LYS A 141 -8.41 -32.20 53.05
CA LYS A 141 -8.33 -31.94 54.49
C LYS A 141 -9.62 -32.28 55.24
N GLN A 142 -10.79 -32.04 54.63
CA GLN A 142 -12.08 -32.40 55.22
C GLN A 142 -12.37 -33.91 55.23
N LYS A 143 -11.74 -34.71 54.37
CA LYS A 143 -11.94 -36.18 54.34
C LYS A 143 -11.08 -36.96 55.34
N VAL A 144 -10.09 -36.31 55.95
CA VAL A 144 -9.11 -36.96 56.85
C VAL A 144 -9.32 -36.54 58.32
N THR A 145 -10.34 -35.72 58.60
CA THR A 145 -10.82 -35.37 59.95
C THR A 145 -12.21 -35.97 60.14
#